data_AF-A0A7C3SLA4-F1
#
_entry.id   AF-A0A7C3SLA4-F1
#
_cell.length_a   1.000
_cell.length_b   1.000
_cell.length_c   1.000
_cell.angle_alpha   90.00
_cell.angle_beta   90.00
_cell.angle_gamma   90.00
#
_symmetry.space_group_name_H-M   'P 1'
#
loop_
_entity.id
_entity.type
_entity.pdbx_description
1 polymer ?
#
loop_
_entity_poly.entity_id
_entity_poly.type
_entity_poly.pdbx_seq_one_letter_code
_entity_poly.pdbx_strand_id
1 'polypeptide(L)'
;MGVSSCLQEDAGGGLGGLLEGVGRTPLLRLRRLSEELGYAVERYGFKQGDCVVECSSGNIAISVAFVAARLGLRAVIAAPEETSHAKLGLMKLLGAEVILGCSWVTR
;
A
#
# COMPACT_ATOMS: atom_id res chain seq x y z
N MET A 1 23.46 -24.80 -6.66
CA MET A 1 22.19 -24.29 -7.23
C MET A 1 21.51 -23.50 -6.11
N GLY A 2 21.54 -22.18 -5.96
CA GLY A 2 21.80 -21.06 -6.84
C GLY A 2 20.82 -19.93 -6.47
N VAL A 3 20.87 -19.42 -5.22
CA VAL A 3 20.03 -18.29 -4.72
C VAL A 3 20.70 -16.92 -4.91
N SER A 4 21.70 -16.85 -5.78
CA SER A 4 22.61 -15.71 -5.94
C SER A 4 22.23 -14.78 -7.10
N SER A 5 21.00 -14.26 -7.15
CA SER A 5 20.65 -13.25 -8.16
C SER A 5 19.74 -12.10 -7.71
N CYS A 6 19.35 -12.03 -6.43
CA CYS A 6 18.45 -10.96 -5.97
C CYS A 6 19.15 -9.71 -5.41
N LEU A 7 20.49 -9.69 -5.31
CA LEU A 7 21.22 -8.57 -4.73
C LEU A 7 22.55 -8.35 -5.48
N GLN A 8 22.59 -7.31 -6.32
CA GLN A 8 23.73 -6.51 -6.85
C GLN A 8 23.31 -5.92 -8.21
N GLU A 9 23.47 -4.65 -8.61
CA GLU A 9 23.97 -3.36 -8.10
C GLU A 9 23.03 -2.29 -8.76
N ASP A 10 22.88 -1.02 -8.37
CA ASP A 10 23.88 0.03 -8.31
C ASP A 10 23.36 1.25 -7.55
N ALA A 11 24.27 1.90 -6.83
CA ALA A 11 24.10 3.21 -6.24
C ALA A 11 24.13 4.29 -7.34
N GLY A 12 22.96 4.77 -7.74
CA GLY A 12 22.78 5.90 -8.65
C GLY A 12 21.84 6.95 -8.06
N GLY A 13 22.38 7.80 -7.18
CA GLY A 13 21.63 8.91 -6.58
C GLY A 13 21.24 9.95 -7.64
N GLY A 14 19.95 9.97 -8.00
CA GLY A 14 19.36 10.97 -8.89
C GLY A 14 17.85 10.75 -9.02
N LEU A 15 17.12 11.77 -9.48
CA LEU A 15 15.66 11.72 -9.72
C LEU A 15 15.23 10.47 -10.52
N GLY A 16 16.10 9.97 -11.40
CA GLY A 16 15.90 8.73 -12.17
C GLY A 16 15.86 7.45 -11.33
N GLY A 17 16.71 7.33 -10.29
CA GLY A 17 16.69 6.18 -9.39
C GLY A 17 15.43 6.15 -8.50
N LEU A 18 14.92 7.33 -8.12
CA LEU A 18 13.64 7.45 -7.43
C LEU A 18 12.48 7.02 -8.34
N LEU A 19 12.46 7.47 -9.60
CA LEU A 19 11.44 7.09 -10.59
C LEU A 19 11.48 5.61 -10.94
N GLU A 20 12.66 5.00 -11.07
CA GLU A 20 12.79 3.54 -11.23
C GLU A 20 12.35 2.77 -9.99
N GLY A 21 12.72 3.24 -8.79
CA GLY A 21 12.28 2.64 -7.53
C GLY A 21 10.76 2.70 -7.36
N VAL A 22 10.16 3.86 -7.64
CA VAL A 22 8.70 4.08 -7.61
C VAL A 22 8.00 3.27 -8.70
N GLY A 23 8.57 3.16 -9.90
CA GLY A 23 8.04 2.38 -11.02
C GLY A 23 8.05 0.86 -10.78
N ARG A 24 8.95 0.36 -9.92
CA ARG A 24 9.01 -1.04 -9.49
C ARG A 24 8.17 -1.32 -8.25
N THR A 25 7.54 -0.31 -7.63
CA THR A 25 6.64 -0.58 -6.52
C THR A 25 5.48 -1.46 -6.99
N PRO A 26 5.08 -2.49 -6.21
CA PRO A 26 3.96 -3.37 -6.56
C PRO A 26 2.68 -2.60 -6.92
N LEU A 27 2.53 -1.38 -6.40
CA LEU A 27 1.32 -0.57 -6.49
C LEU A 27 1.13 0.09 -7.84
N LEU A 28 2.21 0.64 -8.41
CA LEU A 28 2.15 1.24 -9.74
C LEU A 28 1.90 0.15 -10.79
N ARG A 29 2.46 -1.05 -10.58
CA ARG A 29 2.18 -2.24 -11.40
C ARG A 29 0.75 -2.72 -11.26
N LEU A 30 0.25 -2.88 -10.04
CA LEU A 30 -1.13 -3.31 -9.79
C LEU A 30 -2.15 -2.31 -10.34
N ARG A 31 -1.88 -1.01 -10.23
CA ARG A 31 -2.72 0.03 -10.84
C ARG A 31 -2.78 -0.10 -12.36
N ARG A 32 -1.63 -0.22 -13.04
CA ARG A 32 -1.59 -0.42 -14.50
C ARG A 32 -2.30 -1.69 -14.92
N LEU A 33 -2.04 -2.81 -14.24
CA LEU A 33 -2.74 -4.07 -14.48
C LEU A 33 -4.24 -3.95 -14.26
N SER A 34 -4.69 -3.22 -13.25
CA SER A 34 -6.12 -2.98 -13.01
C SER A 34 -6.75 -2.13 -14.11
N GLU A 35 -6.07 -1.08 -14.57
CA GLU A 35 -6.48 -0.24 -15.70
C GLU A 35 -6.53 -1.04 -17.02
N GLU A 36 -5.56 -1.93 -17.26
CA GLU A 36 -5.47 -2.79 -18.46
C GLU A 36 -6.50 -3.93 -18.46
N LEU A 37 -6.71 -4.59 -17.32
CA LEU A 37 -7.56 -5.78 -17.21
C LEU A 37 -9.03 -5.44 -16.91
N GLY A 38 -9.33 -4.19 -16.54
CA GLY A 38 -10.70 -3.75 -16.27
C GLY A 38 -11.36 -4.44 -15.07
N TYR A 39 -10.57 -4.86 -14.07
CA TYR A 39 -11.08 -5.31 -12.77
C TYR A 39 -11.66 -4.11 -12.01
N ALA A 40 -12.83 -3.65 -12.45
CA ALA A 40 -13.59 -2.61 -11.77
C ALA A 40 -14.11 -3.18 -10.45
N VAL A 41 -13.91 -2.43 -9.38
CA VAL A 41 -14.38 -2.69 -8.02
C VAL A 41 -15.90 -2.97 -7.97
N GLU A 42 -16.65 -2.38 -8.91
CA GLU A 42 -18.08 -2.64 -9.14
C GLU A 42 -18.38 -4.09 -9.54
N ARG A 43 -17.49 -4.78 -10.28
CA ARG A 43 -17.66 -6.20 -10.64
C ARG A 43 -17.63 -7.13 -9.43
N TYR A 44 -17.07 -6.66 -8.31
CA TYR A 44 -17.05 -7.37 -7.03
C TYR A 44 -18.12 -6.83 -6.05
N GLY A 45 -19.03 -5.96 -6.51
CA GLY A 45 -20.20 -5.51 -5.75
C GLY A 45 -19.95 -4.37 -4.77
N PHE A 46 -18.77 -3.77 -4.77
CA PHE A 46 -18.46 -2.60 -3.93
C PHE A 46 -19.13 -1.34 -4.47
N LYS A 47 -19.67 -0.53 -3.55
CA LYS A 47 -20.29 0.76 -3.80
C LYS A 47 -19.50 1.87 -3.12
N GLN A 48 -19.64 3.10 -3.62
CA GLN A 48 -19.08 4.26 -2.92
C GLN A 48 -19.59 4.32 -1.47
N GLY A 49 -18.69 4.62 -0.54
CA GLY A 49 -18.95 4.63 0.90
C GLY A 49 -18.76 3.28 1.61
N ASP A 50 -18.65 2.17 0.87
CA ASP A 50 -18.31 0.88 1.46
C ASP A 50 -16.93 0.92 2.11
N CYS A 51 -16.72 0.07 3.11
CA CYS A 51 -15.53 0.07 3.94
C CYS A 51 -14.62 -1.11 3.60
N VAL A 52 -13.34 -0.82 3.43
CA VAL A 52 -12.28 -1.82 3.40
C VAL A 52 -11.50 -1.76 4.71
N VAL A 53 -11.18 -2.94 5.25
CA VAL A 53 -10.41 -3.07 6.49
C VAL A 53 -9.14 -3.83 6.17
N GLU A 54 -8.00 -3.29 6.58
CA GLU A 54 -6.70 -3.93 6.39
C GLU A 54 -5.91 -3.93 7.69
N CYS A 55 -5.17 -5.01 7.92
CA CYS A 55 -4.18 -5.09 8.98
C CYS A 55 -2.78 -5.04 8.35
N SER A 56 -2.08 -3.91 8.49
CA SER A 56 -0.69 -3.81 8.05
C SER A 56 -0.01 -2.56 8.61
N SER A 57 1.28 -2.64 8.90
CA SER A 57 2.15 -1.49 9.21
C SER A 57 2.95 -0.99 7.99
N GLY A 58 2.75 -1.61 6.84
CA GLY A 58 3.62 -1.51 5.68
C GLY A 58 2.99 -0.81 4.49
N ASN A 59 3.61 -1.03 3.32
CA ASN A 59 3.17 -0.43 2.07
C ASN A 59 1.77 -0.89 1.68
N ILE A 60 1.36 -2.12 2.04
CA ILE A 60 0.00 -2.63 1.74
C ILE A 60 -1.06 -1.72 2.35
N ALA A 61 -0.93 -1.36 3.63
CA ALA A 61 -1.85 -0.42 4.29
C ALA A 61 -1.90 0.94 3.56
N ILE A 62 -0.76 1.52 3.20
CA ILE A 62 -0.70 2.78 2.43
C ILE A 62 -1.40 2.64 1.06
N SER A 63 -1.27 1.48 0.44
CA SER A 63 -1.87 1.18 -0.86
C SER A 63 -3.38 1.09 -0.79
N VAL A 64 -3.87 0.36 0.22
CA VAL A 64 -5.29 0.20 0.48
C VAL A 64 -5.90 1.57 0.77
N ALA A 65 -5.25 2.40 1.60
CA ALA A 65 -5.67 3.78 1.84
C ALA A 65 -5.76 4.59 0.53
N PHE A 66 -4.70 4.54 -0.30
CA PHE A 66 -4.66 5.27 -1.57
C PHE A 66 -5.77 4.83 -2.54
N VAL A 67 -5.96 3.52 -2.69
CA VAL A 67 -6.97 2.95 -3.59
C VAL A 67 -8.38 3.23 -3.08
N ALA A 68 -8.64 3.06 -1.78
CA ALA A 68 -9.92 3.38 -1.18
C ALA A 68 -10.31 4.84 -1.40
N ALA A 69 -9.38 5.78 -1.15
CA ALA A 69 -9.61 7.20 -1.38
C ALA A 69 -9.99 7.50 -2.84
N ARG A 70 -9.33 6.83 -3.80
CA ARG A 70 -9.58 7.05 -5.23
C ARG A 70 -10.88 6.43 -5.73
N LEU A 71 -11.36 5.37 -5.07
CA LEU A 71 -12.61 4.68 -5.40
C LEU A 71 -13.81 5.21 -4.60
N GLY A 72 -13.62 6.19 -3.71
CA GLY A 72 -14.67 6.70 -2.83
C GLY A 72 -15.09 5.68 -1.75
N LEU A 73 -14.19 4.77 -1.37
CA LEU A 73 -14.38 3.82 -0.28
C LEU A 73 -13.82 4.39 1.02
N ARG A 74 -14.36 3.94 2.16
CA ARG A 74 -13.75 4.17 3.47
C ARG A 74 -12.64 3.14 3.71
N ALA A 75 -11.53 3.56 4.30
CA ALA A 75 -10.46 2.67 4.72
C ALA A 75 -10.26 2.72 6.23
N VAL A 76 -10.25 1.55 6.87
CA VAL A 76 -9.86 1.38 8.28
C VAL A 76 -8.61 0.50 8.31
N ILE A 77 -7.55 0.98 8.94
CA ILE A 77 -6.26 0.31 8.99
C ILE A 77 -5.90 0.04 10.44
N ALA A 78 -5.78 -1.25 10.79
CA ALA A 78 -5.22 -1.67 12.06
C ALA A 78 -3.70 -1.82 11.94
N ALA A 79 -2.96 -1.18 12.85
CA ALA A 79 -1.50 -1.22 12.84
C ALA A 79 -0.93 -1.37 14.28
N PRO A 80 0.28 -1.94 14.44
CA PRO A 80 1.02 -1.91 15.70
C PRO A 80 1.34 -0.49 16.16
N GLU A 81 1.51 -0.31 17.47
CA GLU A 81 1.90 0.97 18.06
C GLU A 81 3.28 1.43 17.58
N GLU A 82 4.16 0.48 17.24
CA GLU A 82 5.53 0.74 16.77
C GLU A 82 5.58 1.16 15.29
N THR A 83 4.42 1.25 14.61
CA THR A 83 4.36 1.69 13.21
C THR A 83 4.90 3.12 13.10
N SER A 84 5.83 3.34 12.16
CA SER A 84 6.50 4.63 12.06
C SER A 84 5.54 5.79 11.81
N HIS A 85 5.82 6.93 12.45
CA HIS A 85 5.01 8.15 12.31
C HIS A 85 4.86 8.61 10.85
N ALA A 86 5.89 8.45 10.03
CA ALA A 86 5.84 8.79 8.60
C ALA A 86 4.78 7.95 7.86
N LYS A 87 4.71 6.64 8.15
CA LYS A 87 3.72 5.75 7.52
C LYS A 87 2.32 6.01 8.04
N LEU A 88 2.16 6.20 9.34
CA LEU A 88 0.87 6.57 9.95
C LEU A 88 0.35 7.90 9.40
N GLY A 89 1.23 8.89 9.27
CA GLY A 89 0.93 10.18 8.67
C GLY A 89 0.46 10.05 7.23
N LEU A 90 1.13 9.21 6.43
CA LEU A 90 0.75 8.97 5.05
C LEU A 90 -0.62 8.28 4.93
N MET A 91 -0.89 7.25 5.74
CA MET A 91 -2.21 6.58 5.77
C MET A 91 -3.34 7.56 6.11
N LYS A 92 -3.14 8.39 7.15
CA LYS A 92 -4.11 9.40 7.57
C LYS A 92 -4.30 10.50 6.53
N LEU A 93 -3.22 10.95 5.88
CA LEU A 93 -3.29 11.94 4.79
C LEU A 93 -4.10 11.42 3.60
N LEU A 94 -4.04 10.11 3.35
CA LEU A 94 -4.84 9.43 2.34
C LEU A 94 -6.30 9.20 2.78
N GLY A 95 -6.71 9.67 3.96
CA GLY A 95 -8.07 9.58 4.46
C GLY A 95 -8.43 8.24 5.13
N ALA A 96 -7.44 7.38 5.43
CA ALA A 96 -7.69 6.18 6.21
C ALA A 96 -7.85 6.50 7.70
N GLU A 97 -8.82 5.85 8.34
CA GLU A 97 -8.91 5.74 9.78
C GLU A 97 -7.84 4.74 10.25
N VAL A 98 -7.01 5.12 11.21
CA VAL A 98 -5.92 4.27 11.69
C VAL A 98 -6.13 3.92 13.16
N ILE A 99 -6.29 2.63 13.44
CA ILE A 99 -6.45 2.05 14.76
C ILE A 99 -5.09 1.48 15.18
N LEU A 100 -4.55 2.00 16.28
CA LEU A 100 -3.32 1.50 16.89
C LEU A 100 -3.66 0.53 18.01
N GLY A 101 -2.80 -0.46 18.23
CA GLY A 101 -2.91 -1.36 19.38
C GLY A 101 -2.85 -2.85 19.05
N CYS A 102 -2.62 -3.22 17.79
CA CYS A 102 -2.52 -4.63 17.45
C CYS A 102 -1.08 -5.16 17.54
N SER A 103 -0.79 -5.95 18.58
CA SER A 103 0.49 -6.65 18.75
C SER A 103 0.46 -7.99 18.01
N TRP A 104 0.98 -8.03 16.78
CA TRP A 104 1.09 -9.27 15.98
C TRP A 104 2.28 -10.14 16.38
N VAL A 105 3.18 -9.60 17.21
CA VAL A 105 4.26 -10.35 17.83
C VAL A 105 3.67 -11.07 19.04
N THR A 106 3.39 -12.36 18.89
CA THR A 106 3.17 -13.25 20.03
C THR A 106 4.40 -13.17 20.93
N ARG A 107 4.24 -12.67 22.16
CA ARG A 107 5.26 -12.76 23.20
C ARG A 107 5.54 -14.21 23.57
#